data_AF-A0A7C0YRY5-F1
#
_entry.id   AF-A0A7C0YRY5-F1
#
_cell.length_a   1.000
_cell.length_b   1.000
_cell.length_c   1.000
_cell.angle_alpha   90.00
_cell.angle_beta   90.00
_cell.angle_gamma   90.00
#
_symmetry.space_group_name_H-M   'P 1'
#
loop_
_entity.id
_entity.type
_entity.pdbx_description
1 polymer ?
#
loop_
_entity_poly.entity_id
_entity_poly.type
_entity_poly.pdbx_seq_one_letter_code
_entity_poly.pdbx_strand_id
1 'polypeptide(L)'
;LKEFDYELSGTFRTVFKPEAFGDLDDEADEEFTSARIVGGEIDLEPLVLEFLRLEIPMRFLCSEDCKGLCPVCGEDRNLGPCRCEREMKDG
;
A
#
# COMPACT_ATOMS: atom_id res chain seq x y z
N LEU A 1 9.85 -17.47 9.72
CA LEU A 1 9.87 -16.37 8.73
C LEU A 1 11.25 -15.75 8.81
N LYS A 2 11.94 -15.48 7.70
CA LYS A 2 13.19 -14.69 7.75
C LYS A 2 12.79 -13.23 7.85
N GLU A 3 13.44 -12.49 8.74
CA GLU A 3 13.33 -11.03 8.76
C GLU A 3 13.95 -10.47 7.48
N PHE A 4 13.34 -9.43 6.93
CA PHE A 4 13.83 -8.73 5.75
C PHE A 4 13.39 -7.27 5.81
N ASP A 5 14.21 -6.39 5.24
CA ASP A 5 13.90 -4.97 5.10
C ASP A 5 13.29 -4.69 3.73
N TYR A 6 12.32 -3.77 3.67
CA TYR A 6 11.70 -3.31 2.42
C TYR A 6 11.68 -1.79 2.40
N GLU A 7 12.26 -1.19 1.36
CA GLU A 7 12.22 0.26 1.17
C GLU A 7 10.88 0.64 0.56
N LEU A 8 10.06 1.35 1.32
CA LEU A 8 8.80 1.90 0.87
C LEU A 8 9.00 3.39 0.55
N SER A 9 8.75 3.77 -0.70
CA SER A 9 8.82 5.15 -1.14
C SER A 9 7.66 5.46 -2.06
N GLY A 10 7.17 6.69 -2.01
CA GLY A 10 6.07 7.14 -2.84
C GLY A 10 5.89 8.64 -2.73
N THR A 11 5.07 9.22 -3.60
CA THR A 11 4.72 10.63 -3.56
C THR A 11 3.19 10.79 -3.57
N PHE A 12 2.68 11.67 -2.72
CA PHE A 12 1.28 12.05 -2.73
C PHE A 12 1.13 13.56 -2.80
N ARG A 13 -0.01 13.98 -3.33
CA ARG A 13 -0.46 15.37 -3.33
C ARG A 13 -1.72 15.43 -2.47
N THR A 14 -2.06 16.59 -1.93
CA THR A 14 -3.41 16.86 -1.40
C THR A 14 -3.65 18.36 -1.31
N VAL A 15 -4.92 18.74 -1.34
CA VAL A 15 -5.37 20.12 -1.26
C VAL A 15 -6.03 20.32 0.10
N PHE A 16 -5.50 21.26 0.87
CA PHE A 16 -6.06 21.63 2.16
C PHE A 16 -6.94 22.87 2.04
N LYS A 17 -8.18 22.78 2.52
CA LYS A 17 -9.13 23.89 2.54
C LYS A 17 -9.20 24.49 3.96
N PRO A 18 -9.03 25.81 4.13
CA PRO A 18 -9.22 26.45 5.43
C PRO A 18 -10.69 26.38 5.86
N GLU A 19 -10.95 26.25 7.17
CA GLU A 19 -12.31 26.19 7.74
C GLU A 19 -13.24 27.33 7.28
N ALA A 20 -12.69 28.52 7.05
CA ALA A 20 -13.44 29.71 6.65
C ALA A 20 -14.03 29.64 5.23
N PHE A 21 -13.63 28.67 4.40
CA PHE A 21 -14.11 28.56 3.01
C PHE A 21 -15.48 27.88 2.88
N GLY A 22 -16.01 27.26 3.95
CA GLY A 22 -17.33 26.61 3.93
C GLY A 22 -17.49 25.54 2.85
N ASP A 23 -18.66 24.91 2.76
CA ASP A 23 -18.99 23.94 1.70
C ASP A 23 -19.36 24.65 0.38
N LEU A 24 -18.75 25.80 0.09
CA LEU A 24 -19.11 26.67 -1.04
C LEU A 24 -18.42 26.29 -2.36
N ASP A 25 -17.85 25.09 -2.44
CA ASP A 25 -17.19 24.60 -3.65
C ASP A 25 -17.13 23.07 -3.64
N ASP A 26 -18.31 22.45 -3.77
CA ASP A 26 -18.47 21.01 -4.06
C ASP A 26 -18.44 20.72 -5.57
N GLU A 27 -18.35 21.76 -6.41
CA GLU A 27 -18.41 21.64 -7.89
C GLU A 27 -17.04 21.74 -8.58
N ALA A 28 -15.96 21.99 -7.81
CA ALA A 28 -14.60 22.07 -8.31
C ALA A 28 -13.68 21.09 -7.56
N ASP A 29 -13.20 20.08 -8.28
CA ASP A 29 -12.33 18.97 -7.85
C ASP A 29 -12.99 17.81 -7.09
N GLU A 30 -13.88 17.08 -7.78
CA GLU A 30 -14.14 15.66 -7.46
C GLU A 30 -12.89 14.75 -7.66
N GLU A 31 -11.81 15.27 -8.25
CA GLU A 31 -10.61 14.50 -8.58
C GLU A 31 -9.64 14.33 -7.39
N PHE A 32 -9.76 15.15 -6.33
CA PHE A 32 -8.79 15.13 -5.23
C PHE A 32 -9.43 14.99 -3.84
N THR A 33 -8.88 14.10 -3.01
CA THR A 33 -9.20 14.00 -1.58
C THR A 33 -8.76 15.26 -0.84
N SER A 34 -9.73 16.13 -0.51
CA SER A 34 -9.46 17.36 0.24
C SER A 34 -9.52 17.14 1.76
N ALA A 35 -8.62 17.79 2.49
CA ALA A 35 -8.55 17.76 3.95
C ALA A 35 -8.70 19.17 4.54
N ARG A 36 -9.14 19.27 5.80
CA ARG A 36 -9.42 20.56 6.46
C ARG A 36 -8.25 21.04 7.31
N ILE A 37 -8.02 22.35 7.30
CA ILE A 37 -7.09 23.02 8.22
C ILE A 37 -7.87 23.41 9.48
N VAL A 38 -7.56 22.82 10.63
CA VAL A 38 -8.27 23.05 11.89
C VAL A 38 -7.39 23.90 12.80
N GLY A 39 -7.89 25.07 13.24
CA GLY A 39 -7.12 25.94 14.14
C GLY A 39 -5.77 26.43 13.58
N GLY A 40 -5.58 26.41 12.25
CA GLY A 40 -4.31 26.73 11.60
C GLY A 40 -3.32 25.56 11.53
N GLU A 41 -3.73 24.36 11.96
CA GLU A 41 -2.93 23.15 11.91
C GLU A 41 -3.47 22.17 10.87
N ILE A 42 -2.56 21.33 10.36
CA ILE A 42 -2.86 20.26 9.42
C ILE A 42 -2.47 18.94 10.07
N ASP A 43 -3.44 18.03 10.22
CA ASP A 43 -3.16 16.67 10.64
C ASP A 43 -2.76 15.81 9.43
N LEU A 44 -1.46 15.50 9.32
CA LEU A 44 -0.89 14.70 8.24
C LEU A 44 -0.92 13.19 8.53
N GLU A 45 -1.10 12.77 9.79
CA GLU A 45 -1.04 11.36 10.17
C GLU A 45 -2.01 10.49 9.36
N PRO A 46 -3.32 10.79 9.28
CA PRO A 46 -4.26 9.96 8.53
C PRO A 46 -3.94 9.91 7.03
N LEU A 47 -3.50 11.04 6.45
CA LEU A 47 -3.15 11.15 5.04
C LEU A 47 -1.91 10.34 4.67
N VAL A 48 -0.85 10.46 5.48
CA VAL A 48 0.39 9.71 5.27
C VAL A 48 0.13 8.22 5.44
N LEU A 49 -0.67 7.80 6.43
CA LEU A 49 -1.01 6.40 6.62
C LEU A 49 -1.85 5.82 5.47
N GLU A 50 -2.83 6.57 4.97
CA GLU A 50 -3.63 6.15 3.82
C GLU A 50 -2.76 6.00 2.57
N PHE A 51 -1.89 6.98 2.31
CA PHE A 51 -0.98 6.92 1.18
C PHE A 51 0.01 5.75 1.29
N LEU A 52 0.67 5.59 2.44
CA LEU A 52 1.61 4.50 2.65
C LEU A 52 0.94 3.14 2.48
N ARG A 53 -0.33 2.98 2.86
CA ARG A 53 -1.09 1.74 2.63
C ARG A 53 -1.26 1.42 1.14
N LEU A 54 -1.41 2.42 0.28
CA LEU A 54 -1.49 2.22 -1.17
C LEU A 54 -0.15 1.79 -1.77
N GLU A 55 0.95 2.28 -1.21
CA GLU A 55 2.30 1.90 -1.65
C GLU A 55 2.72 0.52 -1.14
N ILE A 56 2.09 -0.02 -0.09
CA ILE A 56 2.42 -1.35 0.43
C ILE A 56 2.15 -2.41 -0.65
N PRO A 57 3.14 -3.22 -1.02
CA PRO A 57 2.95 -4.26 -2.03
C PRO A 57 1.98 -5.33 -1.52
N MET A 58 1.09 -5.80 -2.40
CA MET A 58 0.16 -6.90 -2.09
C MET A 58 0.88 -8.19 -1.64
N ARG A 59 2.11 -8.38 -2.11
CA ARG A 59 2.99 -9.48 -1.69
C ARG A 59 4.41 -8.97 -1.60
N PHE A 60 4.99 -9.09 -0.40
CA PHE A 60 6.42 -8.92 -0.21
C PHE A 60 7.16 -10.11 -0.83
N LEU A 61 7.93 -9.83 -1.87
CA LEU A 61 8.82 -10.81 -2.48
C LEU A 61 10.23 -10.65 -1.91
N CYS A 62 10.92 -11.77 -1.78
CA CYS A 62 12.31 -11.78 -1.33
C CYS A 62 13.28 -11.15 -2.35
N SER A 63 12.88 -11.08 -3.61
CA SER A 63 13.55 -10.48 -4.76
C SER A 63 12.59 -10.45 -5.96
N GLU A 64 12.93 -9.76 -7.05
CA GLU A 64 12.12 -9.72 -8.28
C GLU A 64 11.90 -11.13 -8.89
N ASP A 65 12.90 -12.01 -8.81
CA ASP A 65 12.84 -13.39 -9.31
C ASP A 65 12.38 -14.43 -8.27
N CYS A 66 11.83 -13.99 -7.14
CA CYS A 66 11.50 -14.86 -6.01
C CYS A 66 10.44 -15.90 -6.40
N LYS A 67 10.82 -17.19 -6.39
CA LYS A 67 9.90 -18.30 -6.69
C LYS A 67 8.85 -18.51 -5.60
N GLY A 68 9.01 -17.90 -4.43
CA GLY A 68 8.08 -17.98 -3.31
C GLY A 68 7.98 -19.38 -2.68
N LEU A 69 7.07 -19.52 -1.72
CA LEU A 69 6.85 -20.77 -0.99
C LEU A 69 5.88 -21.70 -1.73
N CYS A 70 6.01 -23.00 -1.52
CA CYS A 70 5.02 -23.98 -1.97
C CYS A 70 3.69 -23.74 -1.23
N PRO A 71 2.55 -23.57 -1.92
CA PRO A 71 1.26 -23.34 -1.27
C PRO A 71 0.72 -24.57 -0.51
N VAL A 72 1.30 -25.76 -0.76
CA VAL A 72 0.90 -27.01 -0.11
C VAL A 72 1.75 -27.31 1.14
N CYS A 73 3.07 -27.19 1.04
CA CYS A 73 3.98 -27.59 2.13
C CYS A 73 4.81 -26.44 2.73
N GLY A 74 4.74 -25.22 2.18
CA GLY A 74 5.49 -24.07 2.66
C GLY A 74 6.99 -24.05 2.34
N GLU A 75 7.52 -25.05 1.63
CA GLU A 75 8.94 -25.14 1.27
C GLU A 75 9.36 -23.99 0.35
N ASP A 76 10.57 -23.47 0.58
CA ASP A 76 11.15 -22.39 -0.23
C ASP A 76 11.54 -22.91 -1.62
N ARG A 77 10.79 -22.51 -2.65
CA ARG A 77 11.04 -22.94 -4.04
C ARG A 77 12.29 -22.32 -4.64
N ASN A 78 12.90 -21.35 -3.96
CA ASN A 78 14.21 -20.82 -4.33
C ASN A 78 15.35 -21.81 -4.04
N LEU A 79 15.18 -22.71 -3.06
CA LEU A 79 16.18 -23.74 -2.72
C LEU A 79 16.07 -25.00 -3.58
N GLY A 80 14.92 -25.22 -4.23
CA GLY A 80 14.67 -26.37 -5.09
C GLY A 80 13.19 -26.70 -5.25
N PRO A 81 12.83 -27.69 -6.09
CA PRO A 81 11.45 -28.11 -6.25
C PRO A 81 10.94 -28.87 -5.02
N CYS A 82 9.71 -28.58 -4.59
CA CYS A 82 8.99 -29.40 -3.61
C CYS A 82 8.49 -30.72 -4.24
N ARG A 83 8.20 -31.72 -3.40
CA ARG A 83 7.65 -33.01 -3.84
C ARG A 83 6.12 -33.10 -3.87
N CYS A 84 5.42 -31.99 -3.65
CA CYS A 84 3.95 -31.96 -3.69
C CYS A 84 3.43 -32.26 -5.10
N GLU A 85 2.42 -33.12 -5.20
CA GLU A 85 1.64 -33.30 -6.44
C GLU A 85 0.85 -32.02 -6.70
N ARG A 86 1.04 -31.40 -7.88
CA ARG A 86 0.34 -30.16 -8.24
C ARG A 86 -1.10 -30.47 -8.63
N GLU A 87 -2.06 -30.22 -7.74
CA GLU A 87 -3.41 -29.87 -8.18
C GLU A 87 -3.44 -28.37 -8.48
N MET A 88 -3.38 -28.01 -9.77
CA MET A 88 -3.52 -26.62 -10.20
C MET A 88 -4.98 -26.20 -10.04
N LYS A 89 -5.25 -25.35 -9.05
CA LYS A 89 -6.39 -24.42 -9.10
C LYS A 89 -5.81 -23.03 -9.20
N ASP A 90 -5.67 -22.55 -10.44
CA ASP A 90 -5.50 -21.13 -10.73
C ASP A 90 -6.75 -20.39 -10.24
N GLY A 91 -6.55 -19.35 -9.43
CA GLY A 91 -7.58 -18.46 -8.91
C GLY A 91 -7.00 -17.08 -8.70
#